data_AF-A0A2S3X1J3-F1
#
_entry.id   AF-A0A2S3X1J3-F1
#
_cell.length_a   1.000
_cell.length_b   1.000
_cell.length_c   1.000
_cell.angle_alpha   90.00
_cell.angle_beta   90.00
_cell.angle_gamma   90.00
#
_symmetry.space_group_name_H-M   'P 1'
#
loop_
_entity.id
_entity.type
_entity.pdbx_description
1 polymer ?
#
loop_
_entity_poly.entity_id
_entity_poly.type
_entity_poly.pdbx_seq_one_letter_code
_entity_poly.pdbx_strand_id
1 'polypeptide(L)' 'MKRKHIGLGAVAGLSLSALAITAAVSWGSCQWYGYQTERLTKFAPYVGCMVKTAGGWVPRNELRTTQ' A
#
# COMPACT_ATOMS: atom_id res chain seq x y z
N MET A 1 34.79 14.84 11.77
CA MET A 1 33.78 14.66 10.70
C MET A 1 32.98 13.35 10.76
N LYS A 2 33.43 12.28 11.46
CA LYS A 2 32.73 10.97 11.53
C LYS A 2 31.30 10.96 12.13
N ARG A 3 30.96 11.86 13.07
CA ARG A 3 29.64 11.87 13.74
C ARG A 3 28.47 12.24 12.81
N LYS A 4 28.70 13.01 11.74
CA LYS A 4 27.63 13.46 10.83
C LYS A 4 27.05 12.31 9.99
N HIS A 5 27.88 11.34 9.58
CA HIS A 5 27.44 10.21 8.76
C HIS A 5 26.62 9.18 9.54
N ILE A 6 26.86 9.03 10.85
CA ILE A 6 26.06 8.13 11.70
C ILE A 6 24.63 8.67 11.86
N GLY A 7 24.48 9.99 12.04
CA GLY A 7 23.15 10.62 12.10
C GLY A 7 22.38 10.48 10.78
N LEU A 8 23.03 10.74 9.65
CA LEU A 8 22.40 10.60 8.33
C LEU A 8 22.02 9.15 8.03
N GLY A 9 22.89 8.19 8.36
CA GLY A 9 22.61 6.77 8.18
C GLY A 9 21.45 6.27 9.04
N ALA A 10 21.37 6.72 10.30
CA ALA A 10 20.25 6.38 11.19
C ALA A 10 18.92 6.95 10.68
N VAL A 11 18.90 8.21 10.24
CA VAL A 11 17.70 8.84 9.67
C VAL A 11 17.28 8.11 8.40
N ALA A 12 18.20 7.85 7.47
CA ALA A 12 17.89 7.13 6.24
C ALA A 12 17.37 5.71 6.51
N GLY A 13 17.97 4.99 7.45
CA GLY A 13 17.52 3.66 7.87
C GLY A 13 16.09 3.69 8.42
N LEU A 14 15.81 4.59 9.37
CA LEU A 14 14.47 4.74 9.95
C LEU A 14 13.42 5.12 8.90
N SER A 15 13.73 6.05 8.00
CA SER A 15 12.82 6.45 6.92
C SER A 15 12.52 5.28 5.98
N LEU A 16 13.52 4.50 5.59
CA LEU A 16 13.34 3.35 4.71
C LEU A 16 12.51 2.25 5.38
N SER A 17 12.76 1.97 6.66
CA SER A 17 11.97 1.02 7.45
C SER A 17 10.51 1.46 7.56
N ALA A 18 10.26 2.75 7.83
CA ALA A 18 8.91 3.29 7.90
C ALA A 18 8.17 3.12 6.56
N LEU A 19 8.81 3.45 5.44
CA LEU A 19 8.24 3.26 4.10
C LEU A 19 7.92 1.79 3.81
N ALA A 20 8.81 0.87 4.17
CA ALA A 20 8.61 -0.56 3.99
C ALA A 20 7.41 -1.08 4.81
N ILE A 21 7.28 -0.64 6.07
CA ILE A 21 6.16 -0.99 6.93
C ILE A 21 4.85 -0.44 6.34
N THR A 22 4.82 0.82 5.92
CA THR A 22 3.63 1.43 5.30
C THR A 22 3.22 0.69 4.03
N ALA A 23 4.17 0.29 3.18
CA ALA A 23 3.89 -0.49 1.99
C ALA A 23 3.29 -1.88 2.33
N ALA A 24 3.88 -2.57 3.30
CA ALA A 24 3.39 -3.88 3.76
C ALA A 24 1.97 -3.79 4.35
N VAL A 25 1.70 -2.79 5.18
CA VAL A 25 0.37 -2.55 5.76
C VAL A 25 -0.65 -2.24 4.65
N SER A 26 -0.28 -1.41 3.67
CA SER A 26 -1.18 -1.06 2.56
C SER A 26 -1.52 -2.26 1.68
N TRP A 27 -0.52 -3.09 1.36
CA TRP A 27 -0.71 -4.34 0.63
C TRP A 27 -1.57 -5.34 1.42
N GLY A 28 -1.23 -5.58 2.69
CA GLY A 28 -1.95 -6.50 3.56
C GLY A 28 -3.41 -6.10 3.78
N SER A 29 -3.68 -4.81 3.97
CA SER A 29 -5.04 -4.28 4.08
C SER A 29 -5.87 -4.50 2.81
N CYS A 30 -5.24 -4.49 1.63
CA CYS A 30 -5.92 -4.76 0.37
C CYS A 30 -6.27 -6.25 0.19
N GLN A 31 -5.34 -7.13 0.58
CA GLN A 31 -5.59 -8.58 0.59
C GLN A 31 -6.70 -8.93 1.59
N TRP A 32 -6.65 -8.34 2.79
CA TRP A 32 -7.66 -8.52 3.82
C TRP A 32 -9.05 -8.08 3.35
N TYR A 33 -9.15 -6.95 2.67
CA TYR A 33 -10.41 -6.49 2.09
C TYR A 33 -10.99 -7.49 1.07
N GLY A 34 -10.14 -8.06 0.20
CA GLY A 34 -10.56 -9.08 -0.76
C GLY A 34 -11.08 -10.34 -0.07
N TYR A 35 -10.36 -10.82 0.95
CA TYR A 35 -10.76 -11.96 1.76
C TYR A 35 -12.11 -11.73 2.46
N GLN A 36 -12.31 -10.58 3.10
CA GLN A 36 -13.54 -10.28 3.84
C GLN A 36 -14.77 -10.05 2.95
N THR A 37 -14.57 -9.60 1.72
CA THR A 37 -15.69 -9.25 0.81
C THR A 37 -15.85 -10.22 -0.33
N GLU A 38 -15.09 -11.32 -0.34
CA GLU A 38 -15.05 -12.31 -1.43
C GLU A 38 -14.78 -11.68 -2.80
N ARG A 39 -14.07 -10.54 -2.82
CA ARG A 39 -13.74 -9.82 -4.06
C ARG A 39 -12.32 -10.12 -4.49
N LEU A 40 -12.11 -10.19 -5.80
CA LEU A 40 -10.78 -10.23 -6.38
C LEU A 40 -10.12 -8.85 -6.21
N THR A 41 -9.03 -8.80 -5.45
CA THR A 41 -8.28 -7.57 -5.20
C THR A 41 -6.84 -7.69 -5.68
N LYS A 42 -6.23 -6.55 -5.99
CA LYS A 42 -4.79 -6.45 -6.23
C LYS A 42 -4.29 -5.09 -5.74
N PHE A 43 -3.03 -5.06 -5.31
CA PHE A 43 -2.38 -3.81 -4.95
C PHE A 43 -1.60 -3.26 -6.15
N ALA A 44 -1.79 -1.98 -6.47
CA ALA A 44 -1.03 -1.27 -7.48
C ALA A 44 -0.25 -0.11 -6.82
N PRO A 45 1.08 0.02 -7.05
CA PRO A 45 1.84 1.15 -6.53
C PRO A 45 1.20 2.49 -6.92
N TYR A 46 1.20 3.45 -5.99
CA TYR A 46 0.61 4.80 -6.11
C TYR A 46 -0.92 4.88 -6.23
N VAL A 47 -1.60 3.83 -6.70
CA VAL A 47 -3.07 3.77 -6.80
C VAL A 47 -3.69 3.17 -5.53
N GLY A 48 -3.00 2.20 -4.93
CA GLY A 48 -3.47 1.50 -3.73
C GLY A 48 -4.26 0.23 -4.06
N CYS A 49 -5.35 -0.01 -3.33
CA CYS A 49 -6.12 -1.24 -3.45
C CYS A 49 -7.11 -1.16 -4.62
N MET A 50 -6.96 -2.05 -5.59
CA MET A 50 -7.82 -2.21 -6.74
C MET A 50 -8.71 -3.43 -6.58
N VAL A 51 -9.92 -3.35 -7.10
CA VAL A 51 -10.95 -4.39 -6.96
C VAL A 51 -11.52 -4.69 -8.34
N LYS A 52 -11.69 -5.98 -8.65
CA LYS A 52 -12.24 -6.39 -9.95
C LYS A 52 -13.76 -6.24 -9.95
N THR A 53 -14.27 -5.55 -10.95
CA THR A 53 -15.69 -5.39 -11.27
C THR A 53 -15.94 -5.91 -12.69
N ALA A 54 -17.20 -5.86 -13.16
CA ALA A 54 -17.54 -6.18 -14.55
C ALA A 54 -16.85 -5.25 -15.56
N GLY A 55 -16.63 -3.98 -15.20
CA GLY A 55 -15.99 -2.96 -16.03
C GLY A 55 -14.46 -2.94 -15.96
N GLY A 56 -13.84 -3.78 -15.13
CA GLY A 56 -12.38 -3.88 -15.01
C GLY A 56 -11.88 -3.71 -13.58
N TRP A 57 -10.67 -3.18 -13.42
CA TRP A 57 -10.08 -2.93 -12.10
C TRP A 57 -10.36 -1.51 -11.66
N VAL A 58 -11.04 -1.35 -10.53
CA VAL A 58 -11.47 -0.05 -10.00
C VAL A 58 -10.83 0.20 -8.65
N PRO A 59 -10.36 1.42 -8.35
CA PRO A 59 -9.88 1.78 -7.02
C PRO A 59 -10.95 1.53 -5.94
N ARG A 60 -10.57 0.98 -4.79
CA ARG A 60 -11.51 0.64 -3.70
C ARG A 60 -12.37 1.83 -3.26
N ASN A 61 -11.79 3.03 -3.25
CA ASN A 61 -12.47 4.29 -2.91
C ASN A 61 -13.51 4.73 -3.96
N GLU A 62 -13.44 4.21 -5.19
CA GLU A 62 -14.34 4.53 -6.31
C GLU A 62 -15.36 3.41 -6.57
N LEU A 63 -15.36 2.36 -5.75
CA LEU A 63 -16.32 1.26 -5.88
C LEU A 63 -17.78 1.70 -5.72
N ARG A 64 -18.05 2.76 -4.94
CA ARG A 64 -19.42 3.22 -4.70
C ARG A 64 -20.04 3.91 -5.91
N THR A 65 -19.22 4.50 -6.78
CA THR A 65 -19.67 5.15 -8.02
C THR A 65 -19.72 4.19 -9.20
N THR A 66 -19.25 2.96 -9.00
CA THR A 66 -19.19 1.90 -10.02
C THR A 66 -20.07 0.73 -9.56
N GLN A 67 -21.39 0.88 -9.69
CA GLN A 67 -22.39 -0.17 -9.43
C GLN A 67 -22.92 -0.76 -10.74
#